data_AF-A0A351FCG7-F1
#
_entry.id   AF-A0A351FCG7-F1
#
_cell.length_a   1.000
_cell.length_b   1.000
_cell.length_c   1.000
_cell.angle_alpha   90.00
_cell.angle_beta   90.00
_cell.angle_gamma   90.00
#
_symmetry.space_group_name_H-M   'P 1'
#
loop_
_entity.id
_entity.type
_entity.pdbx_description
1 polymer ?
#
loop_
_entity_poly.entity_id
_entity_poly.type
_entity_poly.pdbx_seq_one_letter_code
_entity_poly.pdbx_strand_id
1 'polypeptide(L)'
;NGSYNAYFEPGDHYGGWNKSSQSFDLLSVEGARAGIQLHLTDLDSDEDGYENWYEYQAGTAINDPESIPGIGFGLMGRWRIRGEFNATIEDSAGQKAEATLRNENNASARYYEVGHRPAFLLDSGAVTIFFKHDSITGRQGYLSKDARGLKNGGHVSIYQIDGNLTARLQSASKSYSIQVPDCIVPNRWNHLVFQWGPGGMTLWLNGQSVGSDPYAGGLGSTSGGAGNEEPLFIGAGGWKYEDEDPSTVVGFFDGEVHLALLHSRKLTPLEIASHVHTSKILVNRRPYGLTLDQNQISENQSAGTLLGVLNALDDDYNANLTYALNYNGQGGPFAVQPDGTVITTRPIDYEETPQLELFARVSDEYDAKQWKKFVIEVLDLDEVPDTEESPGPQA
;
A
#
# COMPACT_ATOMS: atom_id res chain seq x y z
N ASN A 1 -34.46 15.96 51.25
CA ASN A 1 -35.38 15.85 50.09
C ASN A 1 -34.67 16.25 48.83
N GLY A 2 -34.21 15.25 48.09
CA GLY A 2 -33.53 15.33 46.80
C GLY A 2 -33.17 13.89 46.44
N SER A 3 -33.84 13.34 45.44
CA SER A 3 -33.84 11.92 45.06
C SER A 3 -32.48 11.44 44.56
N TYR A 4 -31.99 10.33 45.09
CA TYR A 4 -30.89 9.55 44.49
C TYR A 4 -31.38 8.99 43.14
N ASN A 5 -30.64 9.30 42.07
CA ASN A 5 -30.82 8.71 40.75
C ASN A 5 -29.69 7.69 40.57
N ALA A 6 -30.03 6.41 40.44
CA ALA A 6 -29.10 5.28 40.53
C ALA A 6 -28.46 4.88 39.18
N TYR A 7 -28.13 5.84 38.32
CA TYR A 7 -27.50 5.56 37.03
C TYR A 7 -26.40 6.57 36.74
N PHE A 8 -25.19 6.05 36.51
CA PHE A 8 -23.90 6.70 36.21
C PHE A 8 -23.09 7.23 37.42
N GLU A 9 -22.20 6.38 37.94
CA GLU A 9 -20.93 6.84 38.54
C GLU A 9 -19.83 6.68 37.49
N PRO A 10 -19.23 7.76 36.94
CA PRO A 10 -18.15 7.66 35.96
C PRO A 10 -16.78 7.48 36.65
N GLY A 11 -16.65 6.46 37.49
CA GLY A 11 -15.37 6.06 38.08
C GLY A 11 -15.53 5.12 39.27
N ASP A 12 -14.81 4.01 39.27
CA ASP A 12 -14.61 3.22 40.47
C ASP A 12 -13.81 4.04 41.49
N HIS A 13 -14.50 4.57 42.51
CA HIS A 13 -13.85 5.27 43.61
C HIS A 13 -13.17 4.26 44.56
N TYR A 14 -11.84 4.16 44.51
CA TYR A 14 -11.07 3.37 45.47
C TYR A 14 -10.88 4.18 46.77
N GLY A 15 -11.78 4.00 47.72
CA GLY A 15 -11.73 4.59 49.06
C GLY A 15 -13.05 4.40 49.83
N GLY A 16 -12.99 4.30 51.16
CA GLY A 16 -14.20 4.22 51.98
C GLY A 16 -14.96 5.55 51.98
N TRP A 17 -16.29 5.51 51.85
CA TRP A 17 -17.13 6.71 52.02
C TRP A 17 -17.18 7.14 53.49
N ASN A 18 -16.72 8.36 53.78
CA ASN A 18 -16.73 8.93 55.11
C ASN A 18 -18.02 9.72 55.35
N LYS A 19 -18.91 9.14 56.16
CA LYS A 19 -20.22 9.75 56.48
C LYS A 19 -20.12 11.06 57.26
N SER A 20 -19.03 11.30 57.98
CA SER A 20 -18.85 12.51 58.78
C SER A 20 -18.40 13.70 57.95
N SER A 21 -17.53 13.49 56.96
CA SER A 21 -17.06 14.54 56.04
C SER A 21 -17.87 14.64 54.74
N GLN A 22 -18.78 13.70 54.48
CA GLN A 22 -19.49 13.56 53.20
C GLN A 22 -18.54 13.51 52.00
N SER A 23 -17.42 12.79 52.15
CA SER A 23 -16.39 12.64 51.12
C SER A 23 -15.83 11.22 51.13
N PHE A 24 -15.16 10.81 50.04
CA PHE A 24 -14.37 9.58 50.04
C PHE A 24 -13.02 9.80 50.74
N ASP A 25 -12.59 8.83 51.55
CA ASP A 25 -11.25 8.84 52.16
C ASP A 25 -10.19 8.65 51.08
N LEU A 26 -9.24 9.58 50.99
CA LEU A 26 -8.13 9.51 50.03
C LEU A 26 -7.12 8.44 50.47
N LEU A 27 -6.82 7.49 49.59
CA LEU A 27 -5.69 6.56 49.76
C LEU A 27 -4.37 7.35 49.70
N SER A 28 -3.57 7.29 50.77
CA SER A 28 -2.25 7.91 50.77
C SER A 28 -1.31 7.13 49.85
N VAL A 29 -0.85 7.76 48.77
CA VAL A 29 0.20 7.21 47.91
C VAL A 29 1.55 7.66 48.48
N GLU A 30 2.39 6.72 48.93
CA GLU A 30 3.78 7.06 49.28
C GLU A 30 4.52 7.55 48.04
N GLY A 31 5.44 8.51 48.21
CA GLY A 31 6.14 9.18 47.11
C GLY A 31 6.95 8.26 46.18
N ALA A 32 7.18 7.00 46.56
CA ALA A 32 7.86 6.00 45.76
C ALA A 32 6.94 5.28 44.73
N ARG A 33 5.61 5.47 44.79
CA ARG A 33 4.62 4.84 43.89
C ARG A 33 4.74 3.31 43.77
N ALA A 34 5.38 2.64 44.73
CA ALA A 34 5.50 1.18 44.74
C ALA A 34 4.18 0.56 45.24
N GLY A 35 3.65 -0.41 44.51
CA GLY A 35 2.49 -1.22 44.94
C GLY A 35 1.11 -0.77 44.44
N ILE A 36 1.01 0.28 43.61
CA ILE A 36 -0.25 0.65 42.94
C ILE A 36 -0.19 0.17 41.49
N GLN A 37 -0.90 -0.92 41.17
CA GLN A 37 -1.28 -1.24 39.81
C GLN A 37 -2.64 -0.58 39.53
N LEU A 38 -2.64 0.55 38.84
CA LEU A 38 -3.85 1.07 38.22
C LEU A 38 -4.05 0.31 36.90
N HIS A 39 -4.92 -0.69 36.91
CA HIS A 39 -5.45 -1.23 35.65
C HIS A 39 -6.57 -0.30 35.19
N LEU A 40 -6.20 0.74 34.43
CA LEU A 40 -7.14 1.47 33.60
C LEU A 40 -7.40 0.58 32.37
N THR A 41 -8.46 -0.21 32.40
CA THR A 41 -9.00 -0.82 31.18
C THR A 41 -9.97 0.20 30.60
N ASP A 42 -9.66 0.68 29.41
CA ASP A 42 -10.60 1.52 28.69
C ASP A 42 -11.57 0.65 27.88
N LEU A 43 -12.75 1.19 27.61
CA LEU A 43 -13.78 0.52 26.81
C LEU A 43 -13.52 0.77 25.33
N ASP A 44 -13.87 -0.19 24.49
CA ASP A 44 -14.06 -0.03 23.06
C ASP A 44 -15.58 -0.06 22.84
N SER A 45 -16.20 1.11 22.67
CA SER A 45 -17.67 1.27 22.72
C SER A 45 -18.38 0.77 21.47
N ASP A 46 -17.71 0.79 20.32
CA ASP A 46 -18.26 0.40 19.02
C ASP A 46 -17.63 -0.88 18.45
N GLU A 47 -16.70 -1.49 19.18
CA GLU A 47 -16.04 -2.76 18.89
C GLU A 47 -15.25 -2.74 17.57
N ASP A 48 -14.71 -1.56 17.19
CA ASP A 48 -13.92 -1.37 15.98
C ASP A 48 -12.42 -1.73 16.16
N GLY A 49 -12.02 -2.03 17.41
CA GLY A 49 -10.67 -2.41 17.79
C GLY A 49 -9.82 -1.26 18.33
N TYR A 50 -10.39 -0.06 18.54
CA TYR A 50 -9.76 1.04 19.27
C TYR A 50 -10.47 1.28 20.60
N GLU A 51 -9.69 1.40 21.68
CA GLU A 51 -10.28 1.87 22.93
C GLU A 51 -10.70 3.35 22.78
N ASN A 52 -11.78 3.76 23.43
CA ASN A 52 -12.38 5.10 23.36
C ASN A 52 -11.35 6.24 23.56
N TRP A 53 -10.33 6.03 24.39
CA TRP A 53 -9.23 6.93 24.65
C TRP A 53 -8.32 7.08 23.43
N TYR A 54 -8.03 5.98 22.73
CA TYR A 54 -7.27 6.02 21.47
C TYR A 54 -8.04 6.81 20.42
N GLU A 55 -9.36 6.62 20.34
CA GLU A 55 -10.20 7.39 19.43
C GLU A 55 -10.26 8.88 19.79
N TYR A 56 -10.40 9.19 21.09
CA TYR A 56 -10.32 10.57 21.58
C TYR A 56 -8.98 11.22 21.20
N GLN A 57 -7.86 10.51 21.36
CA GLN A 57 -6.54 11.01 20.95
C GLN A 57 -6.40 11.13 19.43
N ALA A 58 -7.01 10.23 18.67
CA ALA A 58 -7.04 10.27 17.21
C ALA A 58 -7.99 11.33 16.65
N GLY A 59 -8.92 11.84 17.47
CA GLY A 59 -10.00 12.73 17.06
C GLY A 59 -11.08 12.03 16.23
N THR A 60 -11.25 10.72 16.41
CA THR A 60 -12.30 9.91 15.75
C THR A 60 -13.54 9.78 16.65
N ALA A 61 -14.60 9.21 16.11
CA ALA A 61 -15.91 9.21 16.76
C ALA A 61 -16.13 7.93 17.57
N ILE A 62 -16.19 8.09 18.90
CA ILE A 62 -16.22 7.02 19.92
C ILE A 62 -17.41 6.03 19.83
N ASN A 63 -18.33 6.20 18.87
CA ASN A 63 -19.49 5.31 18.71
C ASN A 63 -19.78 5.09 17.22
N ASP A 64 -18.76 5.11 16.39
CA ASP A 64 -18.83 4.91 14.95
C ASP A 64 -17.92 3.74 14.57
N PRO A 65 -18.48 2.54 14.33
CA PRO A 65 -17.68 1.34 14.04
C PRO A 65 -16.95 1.41 12.69
N GLU A 66 -17.13 2.48 11.91
CA GLU A 66 -16.40 2.76 10.68
C GLU A 66 -15.33 3.85 10.87
N SER A 67 -15.16 4.37 12.09
CA SER A 67 -14.13 5.36 12.39
C SER A 67 -12.74 4.72 12.29
N ILE A 68 -11.80 5.46 11.70
CA ILE A 68 -10.43 4.98 11.52
C ILE A 68 -9.51 6.14 11.88
N PRO A 69 -8.57 5.95 12.82
CA PRO A 69 -7.56 6.95 13.08
C PRO A 69 -6.87 7.38 11.78
N GLY A 70 -6.76 8.70 11.60
CA GLY A 70 -6.10 9.23 10.42
C GLY A 70 -4.64 8.78 10.34
N ILE A 71 -4.07 8.76 9.13
CA ILE A 71 -2.67 8.38 8.85
C ILE A 71 -1.59 9.11 9.68
N GLY A 72 -1.95 10.19 10.38
CA GLY A 72 -1.09 10.92 11.31
C GLY A 72 -1.09 10.42 12.76
N PHE A 73 -1.99 9.51 13.14
CA PHE A 73 -2.14 9.08 14.53
C PHE A 73 -0.98 8.20 14.98
N GLY A 74 -0.23 8.64 16.00
CA GLY A 74 1.00 7.97 16.45
C GLY A 74 2.19 8.18 15.50
N LEU A 75 2.13 9.13 14.57
CA LEU A 75 3.19 9.39 13.60
C LEU A 75 4.39 10.07 14.28
N MET A 76 5.59 9.50 14.11
CA MET A 76 6.88 10.04 14.57
C MET A 76 7.67 10.70 13.45
N GLY A 77 7.46 10.27 12.20
CA GLY A 77 8.15 10.81 11.04
C GLY A 77 7.34 10.59 9.76
N ARG A 78 7.34 11.59 8.90
CA ARG A 78 6.71 11.54 7.58
C ARG A 78 7.66 12.17 6.56
N TRP A 79 7.97 11.41 5.52
CA TRP A 79 8.86 11.84 4.45
C TRP A 79 8.13 11.70 3.12
N ARG A 80 7.61 12.82 2.61
CA ARG A 80 7.01 12.90 1.27
C ARG A 80 8.10 13.20 0.26
N ILE A 81 8.24 12.30 -0.69
CA ILE A 81 9.29 12.32 -1.69
C ILE A 81 8.59 12.44 -3.05
N ARG A 82 8.79 13.55 -3.77
CA ARG A 82 8.11 13.85 -5.04
C ARG A 82 9.10 14.11 -6.18
N GLY A 83 8.91 13.42 -7.31
CA GLY A 83 9.68 13.61 -8.55
C GLY A 83 11.17 13.31 -8.40
N GLU A 84 12.02 13.90 -9.27
CA GLU A 84 13.50 13.91 -9.11
C GLU A 84 13.97 14.80 -7.94
N PHE A 85 13.34 14.60 -6.77
CA PHE A 85 13.83 14.87 -5.42
C PHE A 85 13.90 16.33 -4.92
N ASN A 86 12.87 17.14 -5.19
CA ASN A 86 12.50 18.23 -4.28
C ASN A 86 11.57 17.67 -3.18
N ALA A 87 12.14 17.11 -2.12
CA ALA A 87 11.37 16.61 -0.98
C ALA A 87 10.93 17.75 -0.06
N THR A 88 9.62 17.89 0.15
CA THR A 88 9.11 18.60 1.33
C THR A 88 8.98 17.59 2.47
N ILE A 89 9.83 17.77 3.47
CA ILE A 89 9.91 16.90 4.64
C ILE A 89 9.15 17.58 5.77
N GLU A 90 8.09 16.93 6.24
CA GLU A 90 7.22 17.42 7.31
C GLU A 90 7.05 16.28 8.30
N ASP A 91 7.62 16.39 9.50
CA ASP A 91 7.20 15.52 10.59
C ASP A 91 5.85 15.99 11.15
N SER A 92 5.10 15.07 11.74
CA SER A 92 3.78 15.31 12.35
C SER A 92 3.81 16.26 13.56
N ALA A 93 5.00 16.55 14.10
CA ALA A 93 5.19 17.41 15.26
C ALA A 93 5.63 18.85 14.90
N GLY A 94 5.86 19.15 13.62
CA GLY A 94 6.48 20.42 13.21
C GLY A 94 7.93 20.59 13.69
N GLN A 95 8.58 19.51 14.13
CA GLN A 95 9.97 19.46 14.62
C GLN A 95 10.95 18.96 13.57
N LYS A 96 10.98 19.56 12.37
CA LYS A 96 12.11 19.52 11.41
C LYS A 96 13.00 18.26 11.51
N ALA A 97 12.46 17.06 11.29
CA ALA A 97 13.28 15.88 11.03
C ALA A 97 13.84 16.02 9.62
N GLU A 98 14.79 16.95 9.43
CA GLU A 98 15.38 17.26 8.13
C GLU A 98 16.14 16.02 7.65
N ALA A 99 15.49 15.23 6.79
CA ALA A 99 16.18 14.20 6.04
C ALA A 99 17.13 14.90 5.07
N THR A 100 18.40 14.51 5.09
CA THR A 100 19.41 15.05 4.18
C THR A 100 19.47 14.16 2.95
N LEU A 101 19.28 14.74 1.76
CA LEU A 101 19.52 14.04 0.50
C LEU A 101 21.03 13.82 0.32
N ARG A 102 21.44 12.57 0.14
CA ARG A 102 22.83 12.17 -0.12
C ARG A 102 22.95 11.67 -1.55
N ASN A 103 24.05 12.04 -2.21
CA ASN A 103 24.39 11.64 -3.58
C ASN A 103 25.78 11.00 -3.58
N GLU A 104 25.87 9.70 -3.85
CA GLU A 104 27.15 9.00 -3.93
C GLU A 104 27.62 8.88 -5.38
N ASN A 105 28.30 9.90 -5.92
CA ASN A 105 29.03 9.94 -7.21
C ASN A 105 28.35 9.40 -8.50
N ASN A 106 27.14 8.84 -8.45
CA ASN A 106 26.35 8.28 -9.53
C ASN A 106 24.85 8.48 -9.23
N ALA A 107 24.04 8.74 -10.25
CA ALA A 107 22.65 9.17 -10.10
C ALA A 107 21.73 8.13 -9.43
N SER A 108 22.06 6.84 -9.54
CA SER A 108 21.33 5.73 -8.91
C SER A 108 21.69 5.48 -7.44
N ALA A 109 22.69 6.19 -6.90
CA ALA A 109 23.13 6.07 -5.51
C ALA A 109 22.65 7.25 -4.67
N ARG A 110 21.32 7.48 -4.71
CA ARG A 110 20.64 8.54 -3.97
C ARG A 110 19.84 7.96 -2.82
N TYR A 111 19.93 8.59 -1.66
CA TYR A 111 19.17 8.18 -0.49
C TYR A 111 18.93 9.36 0.45
N TYR A 112 17.98 9.18 1.37
CA TYR A 112 17.71 10.15 2.43
C TYR A 112 18.23 9.63 3.76
N GLU A 113 19.00 10.46 4.44
CA GLU A 113 19.50 10.19 5.78
C GLU A 113 18.74 11.04 6.79
N VAL A 114 18.17 10.39 7.80
CA VAL A 114 17.53 11.02 8.94
C VAL A 114 18.37 10.72 10.18
N GLY A 115 18.97 11.76 10.75
CA GLY A 115 19.76 11.62 11.97
C GLY A 115 18.97 10.98 13.11
N HIS A 116 19.67 10.21 13.96
CA HIS A 116 19.03 9.58 15.11
C HIS A 116 18.40 10.61 16.05
N ARG A 117 17.28 10.21 16.66
CA ARG A 117 16.59 10.94 17.72
C ARG A 117 16.21 9.93 18.81
N PRO A 118 16.27 10.30 20.10
CA PRO A 118 15.83 9.43 21.19
C PRO A 118 14.38 8.94 21.03
N ALA A 119 13.51 9.74 20.40
CA ALA A 119 12.11 9.36 20.10
C ALA A 119 11.98 8.17 19.13
N PHE A 120 13.05 7.76 18.43
CA PHE A 120 13.04 6.60 17.54
C PHE A 120 13.40 5.28 18.24
N LEU A 121 13.72 5.30 19.54
CA LEU A 121 13.92 4.11 20.36
C LEU A 121 12.57 3.46 20.72
N LEU A 122 11.88 3.00 19.68
CA LEU A 122 10.50 2.51 19.74
C LEU A 122 10.46 0.99 20.01
N ASP A 123 10.04 0.59 21.20
CA ASP A 123 9.84 -0.83 21.55
C ASP A 123 8.56 -1.44 20.92
N SER A 124 7.71 -0.61 20.34
CA SER A 124 6.60 -0.98 19.46
C SER A 124 6.48 0.05 18.36
N GLY A 125 6.18 -0.37 17.13
CA GLY A 125 6.12 0.57 16.02
C GLY A 125 5.76 -0.06 14.69
N ALA A 126 5.60 0.80 13.70
CA ALA A 126 5.38 0.44 12.32
C ALA A 126 6.11 1.40 11.39
N VAL A 127 6.61 0.86 10.29
CA VAL A 127 7.09 1.62 9.14
C VAL A 127 6.16 1.34 7.98
N THR A 128 5.72 2.41 7.29
CA THR A 128 5.00 2.32 6.01
C THR A 128 5.84 2.90 4.89
N ILE A 129 5.92 2.24 3.74
CA ILE A 129 6.63 2.72 2.56
C ILE A 129 5.77 2.53 1.30
N PHE A 130 5.67 3.57 0.49
CA PHE A 130 5.12 3.50 -0.87
C PHE A 130 6.24 3.63 -1.88
N PHE A 131 6.43 2.61 -2.72
CA PHE A 131 7.57 2.53 -3.63
C PHE A 131 7.21 1.88 -4.96
N LYS A 132 7.98 2.18 -6.01
CA LYS A 132 7.91 1.56 -7.33
C LYS A 132 9.34 1.25 -7.78
N HIS A 133 9.63 -0.01 -8.10
CA HIS A 133 10.93 -0.41 -8.64
C HIS A 133 11.02 -0.10 -10.12
N ASP A 134 12.17 0.35 -10.58
CA ASP A 134 12.54 0.31 -12.00
C ASP A 134 13.19 -1.04 -12.33
N SER A 135 13.99 -1.56 -11.40
CA SER A 135 14.64 -2.89 -11.47
C SER A 135 14.71 -3.54 -10.10
N ILE A 136 14.55 -4.86 -10.04
CA ILE A 136 14.69 -5.67 -8.81
C ILE A 136 16.03 -6.39 -8.72
N THR A 137 16.96 -6.17 -9.65
CA THR A 137 18.26 -6.87 -9.64
C THR A 137 19.13 -6.42 -8.48
N GLY A 138 19.77 -7.40 -7.83
CA GLY A 138 20.68 -7.20 -6.73
C GLY A 138 19.98 -6.81 -5.43
N ARG A 139 20.79 -6.46 -4.42
CA ARG A 139 20.29 -6.08 -3.10
C ARG A 139 19.97 -4.59 -3.06
N GLN A 140 18.74 -4.25 -2.71
CA GLN A 140 18.26 -2.87 -2.63
C GLN A 140 17.48 -2.62 -1.33
N GLY A 141 17.82 -1.58 -0.60
CA GLY A 141 17.22 -1.21 0.69
C GLY A 141 16.10 -0.19 0.52
N TYR A 142 14.93 -0.47 1.09
CA TYR A 142 13.82 0.48 1.15
C TYR A 142 13.99 1.44 2.32
N LEU A 143 14.28 0.87 3.50
CA LEU A 143 14.48 1.60 4.75
C LEU A 143 15.40 0.82 5.67
N SER A 144 16.34 1.50 6.31
CA SER A 144 17.36 0.86 7.13
C SER A 144 17.81 1.79 8.27
N LYS A 145 17.72 1.32 9.51
CA LYS A 145 18.36 1.92 10.68
C LYS A 145 19.26 0.84 11.26
N ASP A 146 20.46 0.73 10.73
CA ASP A 146 21.29 -0.47 10.83
C ASP A 146 22.77 -0.10 10.78
N ALA A 147 23.61 -1.02 11.23
CA ALA A 147 25.07 -0.86 11.22
C ALA A 147 25.76 -2.22 11.14
N ARG A 148 27.09 -2.20 11.00
CA ARG A 148 27.87 -3.43 10.97
C ARG A 148 27.73 -4.21 12.29
N GLY A 149 27.27 -5.46 12.18
CA GLY A 149 27.09 -6.36 13.31
C GLY A 149 25.79 -6.12 14.08
N LEU A 150 25.67 -6.72 15.27
CA LEU A 150 24.45 -6.64 16.08
C LEU A 150 24.44 -5.45 17.04
N LYS A 151 25.62 -4.91 17.40
CA LYS A 151 25.84 -3.87 18.41
C LYS A 151 24.92 -4.07 19.65
N ASN A 152 24.11 -3.08 19.99
CA ASN A 152 23.15 -3.13 21.11
C ASN A 152 21.80 -3.74 20.72
N GLY A 153 21.61 -4.17 19.47
CA GLY A 153 20.32 -4.58 18.94
C GLY A 153 19.47 -3.40 18.48
N GLY A 154 18.24 -3.71 18.07
CA GLY A 154 17.28 -2.77 17.49
C GLY A 154 17.57 -2.40 16.04
N HIS A 155 18.58 -3.00 15.41
CA HIS A 155 18.89 -2.75 13.99
C HIS A 155 17.79 -3.30 13.09
N VAL A 156 17.20 -2.42 12.28
CA VAL A 156 16.10 -2.75 11.37
C VAL A 156 16.51 -2.48 9.93
N SER A 157 16.20 -3.42 9.04
CA SER A 157 16.40 -3.26 7.61
C SER A 157 15.28 -3.94 6.82
N ILE A 158 14.68 -3.19 5.90
CA ILE A 158 13.73 -3.69 4.92
C ILE A 158 14.40 -3.57 3.55
N TYR A 159 14.59 -4.68 2.87
CA TYR A 159 15.32 -4.73 1.60
C TYR A 159 14.81 -5.87 0.73
N GLN A 160 15.13 -5.84 -0.55
CA GLN A 160 14.94 -6.96 -1.47
C GLN A 160 16.27 -7.47 -1.99
N ILE A 161 16.31 -8.75 -2.40
CA ILE A 161 17.40 -9.32 -3.20
C ILE A 161 16.78 -10.11 -4.35
N ASP A 162 17.00 -9.65 -5.58
CA ASP A 162 16.51 -10.30 -6.80
C ASP A 162 15.01 -10.65 -6.74
N GLY A 163 14.19 -9.72 -6.22
CA GLY A 163 12.74 -9.87 -6.07
C GLY A 163 12.27 -10.43 -4.73
N ASN A 164 13.17 -11.00 -3.92
CA ASN A 164 12.83 -11.57 -2.61
C ASN A 164 12.85 -10.49 -1.53
N LEU A 165 11.68 -10.17 -0.97
CA LEU A 165 11.54 -9.18 0.09
C LEU A 165 11.98 -9.74 1.44
N THR A 166 12.74 -8.97 2.20
CA THR A 166 13.14 -9.28 3.57
C THR A 166 12.90 -8.09 4.48
N ALA A 167 12.19 -8.30 5.59
CA ALA A 167 12.18 -7.40 6.73
C ALA A 167 12.95 -8.05 7.89
N ARG A 168 14.02 -7.39 8.34
CA ARG A 168 14.92 -7.87 9.39
C ARG A 168 14.90 -6.94 10.60
N LEU A 169 14.85 -7.52 11.79
CA LEU A 169 15.13 -6.85 13.06
C LEU A 169 16.15 -7.67 13.86
N GLN A 170 17.10 -7.01 14.51
CA GLN A 170 18.14 -7.68 15.29
C GLN A 170 18.01 -7.36 16.77
N SER A 171 18.21 -8.37 17.62
CA SER A 171 18.57 -8.16 19.01
C SER A 171 20.09 -7.97 19.13
N ALA A 172 20.58 -7.69 20.34
CA ALA A 172 22.00 -7.67 20.66
C ALA A 172 22.72 -9.02 20.42
N SER A 173 21.98 -10.11 20.18
CA SER A 173 22.54 -11.47 20.05
C SER A 173 22.10 -12.24 18.80
N LYS A 174 21.04 -11.82 18.10
CA LYS A 174 20.47 -12.59 16.99
C LYS A 174 19.75 -11.69 15.97
N SER A 175 19.70 -12.15 14.71
CA SER A 175 18.81 -11.59 13.67
C SER A 175 17.53 -12.40 13.55
N TYR A 176 16.42 -11.68 13.37
CA TYR A 176 15.09 -12.21 13.08
C TYR A 176 14.63 -11.64 11.75
N SER A 177 13.95 -12.43 10.92
CA SER A 177 13.61 -11.99 9.57
C SER A 177 12.35 -12.65 9.06
N ILE A 178 11.51 -11.84 8.40
CA ILE A 178 10.41 -12.31 7.57
C ILE A 178 10.88 -12.21 6.12
N GLN A 179 10.79 -13.32 5.38
CA GLN A 179 11.20 -13.41 3.99
C GLN A 179 10.01 -13.81 3.12
N VAL A 180 9.79 -13.06 2.04
CA VAL A 180 8.69 -13.29 1.11
C VAL A 180 9.29 -13.37 -0.30
N PRO A 181 9.32 -14.57 -0.91
CA PRO A 181 9.95 -14.73 -2.22
C PRO A 181 9.06 -14.18 -3.34
N ASP A 182 9.70 -13.70 -4.41
CA ASP A 182 9.07 -13.33 -5.69
C ASP A 182 7.82 -12.42 -5.59
N CYS A 183 7.74 -11.57 -4.55
CA CYS A 183 6.53 -10.80 -4.26
C CYS A 183 6.54 -9.39 -4.83
N ILE A 184 7.65 -8.95 -5.42
CA ILE A 184 7.83 -7.61 -5.96
C ILE A 184 7.83 -7.65 -7.48
N VAL A 185 6.90 -6.90 -8.07
CA VAL A 185 6.83 -6.72 -9.52
C VAL A 185 7.37 -5.33 -9.87
N PRO A 186 8.39 -5.22 -10.76
CA PRO A 186 8.89 -3.93 -11.25
C PRO A 186 7.79 -3.10 -11.90
N ASN A 187 7.99 -1.77 -11.94
CA ASN A 187 7.11 -0.77 -12.52
C ASN A 187 5.69 -0.72 -11.93
N ARG A 188 5.48 -1.25 -10.71
CA ARG A 188 4.21 -1.15 -9.97
C ARG A 188 4.38 -0.49 -8.60
N TRP A 189 3.43 0.35 -8.21
CA TRP A 189 3.41 1.06 -6.92
C TRP A 189 3.01 0.15 -5.76
N ASN A 190 3.98 -0.35 -5.01
CA ASN A 190 3.72 -1.18 -3.85
C ASN A 190 3.57 -0.35 -2.57
N HIS A 191 2.69 -0.83 -1.68
CA HIS A 191 2.51 -0.37 -0.31
C HIS A 191 3.04 -1.44 0.65
N LEU A 192 4.02 -1.11 1.48
CA LEU A 192 4.60 -2.04 2.46
C LEU A 192 4.42 -1.49 3.86
N VAL A 193 4.02 -2.36 4.79
CA VAL A 193 4.03 -2.06 6.22
C VAL A 193 4.80 -3.13 6.97
N PHE A 194 5.84 -2.75 7.69
CA PHE A 194 6.56 -3.62 8.62
C PHE A 194 6.33 -3.14 10.04
N GLN A 195 5.95 -4.06 10.93
CA GLN A 195 5.59 -3.74 12.31
C GLN A 195 6.37 -4.62 13.29
N TRP A 196 6.61 -4.10 14.50
CA TRP A 196 7.38 -4.79 15.55
C TRP A 196 6.82 -4.46 16.95
N GLY A 197 7.32 -5.17 17.97
CA GLY A 197 6.95 -5.01 19.37
C GLY A 197 6.10 -6.17 19.92
N PRO A 198 5.36 -5.97 21.03
CA PRO A 198 4.55 -7.00 21.67
C PRO A 198 3.67 -7.76 20.66
N GLY A 199 3.66 -9.09 20.74
CA GLY A 199 2.95 -9.96 19.78
C GLY A 199 3.73 -10.29 18.49
N GLY A 200 4.98 -9.85 18.36
CA GLY A 200 5.88 -10.26 17.27
C GLY A 200 6.03 -9.24 16.16
N MET A 201 6.74 -9.62 15.09
CA MET A 201 6.87 -8.85 13.87
C MET A 201 5.82 -9.28 12.84
N THR A 202 5.33 -8.34 12.05
CA THR A 202 4.44 -8.59 10.91
C THR A 202 4.89 -7.80 9.69
N LEU A 203 4.71 -8.38 8.52
CA LEU A 203 4.98 -7.74 7.23
C LEU A 203 3.71 -7.79 6.39
N TRP A 204 3.33 -6.65 5.86
CA TRP A 204 2.20 -6.47 4.97
C TRP A 204 2.67 -5.90 3.65
N LEU A 205 2.06 -6.39 2.58
CA LEU A 205 2.30 -5.94 1.23
C LEU A 205 0.93 -5.73 0.57
N ASN A 206 0.68 -4.50 0.13
CA ASN A 206 -0.54 -4.07 -0.54
C ASN A 206 -1.82 -4.36 0.23
N GLY A 207 -1.80 -4.08 1.53
CA GLY A 207 -2.95 -4.28 2.42
C GLY A 207 -3.14 -5.73 2.88
N GLN A 208 -2.32 -6.67 2.43
CA GLN A 208 -2.39 -8.08 2.83
C GLN A 208 -1.20 -8.45 3.72
N SER A 209 -1.44 -9.24 4.76
CA SER A 209 -0.37 -9.79 5.59
C SER A 209 0.37 -10.87 4.80
N VAL A 210 1.69 -10.74 4.67
CA VAL A 210 2.54 -11.65 3.89
C VAL A 210 3.52 -12.45 4.74
N GLY A 211 3.63 -12.15 6.04
CA GLY A 211 4.43 -12.97 6.96
C GLY A 211 4.52 -12.40 8.37
N SER A 212 5.00 -13.23 9.29
CA SER A 212 5.22 -12.89 10.69
C SER A 212 6.39 -13.64 11.30
N ASP A 213 6.89 -13.13 12.43
CA ASP A 213 7.91 -13.78 13.27
C ASP A 213 7.57 -13.46 14.75
N PRO A 214 7.70 -14.40 15.70
CA PRO A 214 7.30 -14.18 17.09
C PRO A 214 8.21 -13.21 17.87
N TYR A 215 9.29 -12.70 17.28
CA TYR A 215 10.20 -11.79 17.96
C TYR A 215 9.52 -10.48 18.36
N ALA A 216 9.44 -10.23 19.67
CA ALA A 216 8.70 -9.12 20.25
C ALA A 216 9.56 -7.90 20.62
N GLY A 217 10.82 -7.86 20.17
CA GLY A 217 11.69 -6.70 20.37
C GLY A 217 11.36 -5.53 19.43
N GLY A 218 11.97 -4.38 19.68
CA GLY A 218 11.83 -3.18 18.86
C GLY A 218 13.14 -2.45 18.62
N LEU A 219 13.09 -1.14 18.43
CA LEU A 219 14.27 -0.31 18.18
C LEU A 219 14.91 0.22 19.47
N GLY A 220 14.24 0.03 20.61
CA GLY A 220 14.69 0.45 21.93
C GLY A 220 15.26 -0.71 22.76
N SER A 221 15.05 -0.62 24.08
CA SER A 221 15.65 -1.51 25.08
C SER A 221 15.20 -2.98 24.97
N THR A 222 14.04 -3.26 24.38
CA THR A 222 13.52 -4.64 24.21
C THR A 222 14.35 -5.50 23.27
N SER A 223 15.23 -4.88 22.47
CA SER A 223 16.20 -5.58 21.63
C SER A 223 17.58 -5.72 22.27
N GLY A 224 17.80 -5.13 23.45
CA GLY A 224 19.05 -5.14 24.21
C GLY A 224 19.65 -3.74 24.41
N GLY A 225 20.51 -3.61 25.42
CA GLY A 225 21.28 -2.39 25.69
C GLY A 225 20.44 -1.11 25.74
N ALA A 226 20.94 -0.06 25.08
CA ALA A 226 20.24 1.21 24.89
C ALA A 226 19.32 1.21 23.65
N GLY A 227 19.28 0.12 22.88
CA GLY A 227 18.63 0.07 21.56
C GLY A 227 19.50 0.64 20.44
N ASN A 228 18.83 1.12 19.39
CA ASN A 228 19.43 1.49 18.12
C ASN A 228 19.59 3.01 17.94
N GLU A 229 20.83 3.47 18.05
CA GLU A 229 21.23 4.87 17.92
C GLU A 229 21.66 5.27 16.49
N GLU A 230 21.55 4.36 15.52
CA GLU A 230 22.00 4.60 14.14
C GLU A 230 21.09 5.59 13.40
N PRO A 231 21.57 6.30 12.36
CA PRO A 231 20.69 7.06 11.48
C PRO A 231 19.71 6.16 10.73
N LEU A 232 18.59 6.74 10.31
CA LEU A 232 17.59 6.10 9.47
C LEU A 232 17.83 6.48 8.01
N PHE A 233 18.05 5.49 7.16
CA PHE A 233 18.20 5.63 5.72
C PHE A 233 16.90 5.24 5.01
N ILE A 234 16.48 6.02 4.01
CA ILE A 234 15.37 5.71 3.10
C ILE A 234 15.94 5.64 1.69
N GLY A 235 15.71 4.53 0.99
CA GLY A 235 16.27 4.25 -0.33
C GLY A 235 17.69 3.67 -0.31
N ALA A 236 18.19 3.21 0.83
CA ALA A 236 19.48 2.52 0.94
C ALA A 236 19.57 1.60 2.16
N GLY A 237 20.66 0.83 2.22
CA GLY A 237 21.00 -0.06 3.32
C GLY A 237 22.14 0.44 4.20
N GLY A 238 21.91 0.47 5.51
CA GLY A 238 22.90 0.75 6.55
C GLY A 238 23.60 -0.50 7.10
N TRP A 239 23.40 -1.71 6.55
CA TRP A 239 23.92 -2.95 7.16
C TRP A 239 25.46 -3.10 7.14
N LYS A 240 26.18 -2.19 6.48
CA LYS A 240 27.64 -2.05 6.57
C LYS A 240 28.07 -0.76 7.27
N TYR A 241 27.12 0.04 7.74
CA TYR A 241 27.37 1.37 8.26
C TYR A 241 28.32 1.32 9.46
N GLU A 242 29.35 2.16 9.39
CA GLU A 242 30.30 2.45 10.46
C GLU A 242 30.25 3.96 10.71
N ASP A 243 30.22 4.35 11.99
CA ASP A 243 29.98 5.73 12.39
C ASP A 243 30.92 6.71 11.69
N GLU A 244 30.36 7.80 11.17
CA GLU A 244 31.06 8.89 10.48
C GLU A 244 31.65 8.56 9.09
N ASP A 245 31.45 7.35 8.56
CA ASP A 245 31.84 6.99 7.19
C ASP A 245 30.61 6.72 6.28
N PRO A 246 30.06 7.76 5.61
CA PRO A 246 28.90 7.58 4.72
C PRO A 246 29.19 6.66 3.52
N SER A 247 30.47 6.40 3.18
CA SER A 247 30.84 5.50 2.07
C SER A 247 30.47 4.03 2.32
N THR A 248 30.04 3.71 3.55
CA THR A 248 29.61 2.38 3.96
C THR A 248 28.12 2.11 3.71
N VAL A 249 27.34 3.12 3.29
CA VAL A 249 25.94 2.94 2.85
C VAL A 249 25.92 2.24 1.48
N VAL A 250 25.13 1.18 1.36
CA VAL A 250 25.11 0.31 0.17
C VAL A 250 23.71 -0.20 -0.16
N GLY A 251 23.55 -0.83 -1.33
CA GLY A 251 22.27 -1.40 -1.76
C GLY A 251 21.23 -0.31 -1.98
N PHE A 252 21.57 0.66 -2.82
CA PHE A 252 20.70 1.77 -3.18
C PHE A 252 19.46 1.26 -3.91
N PHE A 253 18.33 1.89 -3.63
CA PHE A 253 17.05 1.59 -4.22
C PHE A 253 17.01 2.04 -5.68
N ASP A 254 16.63 1.14 -6.59
CA ASP A 254 16.48 1.43 -8.01
C ASP A 254 15.00 1.63 -8.35
N GLY A 255 14.54 2.88 -8.21
CA GLY A 255 13.18 3.29 -8.51
C GLY A 255 12.74 4.52 -7.71
N GLU A 256 11.43 4.63 -7.51
CA GLU A 256 10.80 5.77 -6.84
C GLU A 256 10.25 5.40 -5.46
N VAL A 257 10.55 6.20 -4.44
CA VAL A 257 9.84 6.19 -3.15
C VAL A 257 8.97 7.43 -3.10
N HIS A 258 7.69 7.30 -2.78
CA HIS A 258 6.78 8.44 -2.66
C HIS A 258 6.57 8.90 -1.21
N LEU A 259 6.43 7.93 -0.30
CA LEU A 259 6.11 8.22 1.09
C LEU A 259 6.74 7.16 1.99
N ALA A 260 7.43 7.63 3.03
CA ALA A 260 7.79 6.83 4.17
C ALA A 260 7.16 7.41 5.44
N LEU A 261 6.62 6.54 6.29
CA LEU A 261 6.04 6.88 7.59
C LEU A 261 6.70 6.02 8.67
N LEU A 262 6.92 6.62 9.83
CA LEU A 262 7.31 5.92 11.06
C LEU A 262 6.24 6.21 12.11
N HIS A 263 5.63 5.16 12.65
CA HIS A 263 4.64 5.24 13.73
C HIS A 263 5.20 4.64 15.02
N SER A 264 4.84 5.23 16.16
CA SER A 264 5.22 4.77 17.51
C SER A 264 4.40 3.59 18.03
N ARG A 265 3.60 2.97 17.16
CA ARG A 265 2.73 1.83 17.48
C ARG A 265 2.53 0.95 16.25
N LYS A 266 2.00 -0.24 16.49
CA LYS A 266 1.43 -1.07 15.43
C LYS A 266 0.14 -0.43 14.90
N LEU A 267 -0.07 -0.59 13.60
CA LEU A 267 -1.30 -0.25 12.90
C LEU A 267 -2.23 -1.46 12.86
N THR A 268 -3.54 -1.21 12.86
CA THR A 268 -4.55 -2.24 12.63
C THR A 268 -4.63 -2.58 11.14
N PRO A 269 -5.24 -3.74 10.77
CA PRO A 269 -5.50 -4.05 9.37
C PRO A 269 -6.30 -2.96 8.64
N LEU A 270 -7.24 -2.31 9.33
CA LEU A 270 -8.08 -1.26 8.76
C LEU A 270 -7.29 0.03 8.49
N GLU A 271 -6.37 0.40 9.37
CA GLU A 271 -5.43 1.51 9.11
C GLU A 271 -4.47 1.21 7.95
N ILE A 272 -3.96 -0.02 7.88
CA ILE A 272 -3.10 -0.45 6.77
C ILE A 272 -3.89 -0.38 5.45
N ALA A 273 -5.16 -0.80 5.44
CA ALA A 273 -6.03 -0.66 4.28
C ALA A 273 -6.34 0.81 3.95
N SER A 274 -6.53 1.67 4.96
CA SER A 274 -6.82 3.08 4.74
C SER A 274 -5.62 3.86 4.19
N HIS A 275 -4.38 3.48 4.55
CA HIS A 275 -3.15 4.08 4.01
C HIS A 275 -3.11 4.07 2.47
N VAL A 276 -3.53 2.95 1.87
CA VAL A 276 -3.64 2.73 0.42
C VAL A 276 -4.51 3.81 -0.21
N HIS A 277 -5.68 4.10 0.37
CA HIS A 277 -6.63 5.10 -0.12
C HIS A 277 -6.25 6.55 0.25
N THR A 278 -5.90 6.81 1.52
CA THR A 278 -5.69 8.17 2.06
C THR A 278 -4.42 8.83 1.52
N SER A 279 -3.39 8.04 1.16
CA SER A 279 -2.14 8.58 0.64
C SER A 279 -2.30 9.29 -0.71
N LYS A 280 -3.43 9.08 -1.43
CA LYS A 280 -3.68 9.55 -2.80
C LYS A 280 -2.62 9.11 -3.83
N ILE A 281 -1.75 8.18 -3.44
CA ILE A 281 -0.77 7.54 -4.34
C ILE A 281 -1.51 6.56 -5.25
N LEU A 282 -2.66 6.05 -4.77
CA LEU A 282 -3.63 5.18 -5.44
C LEU A 282 -4.99 5.90 -5.63
N VAL A 283 -4.97 7.17 -6.07
CA VAL A 283 -6.19 7.77 -6.64
C VAL A 283 -6.47 7.01 -7.92
N ASN A 284 -7.63 6.35 -8.02
CA ASN A 284 -8.02 5.62 -9.23
C ASN A 284 -7.86 6.52 -10.47
N ARG A 285 -6.85 6.22 -11.29
CA ARG A 285 -6.58 6.86 -12.58
C ARG A 285 -7.35 6.08 -13.62
N ARG A 286 -7.93 6.80 -14.58
CA ARG A 286 -8.56 6.10 -15.71
C ARG A 286 -7.50 5.32 -16.50
N PRO A 287 -7.85 4.16 -17.04
CA PRO A 287 -7.00 3.47 -17.99
C PRO A 287 -6.69 4.35 -19.20
N TYR A 288 -5.55 4.10 -19.85
CA TYR A 288 -5.10 4.83 -21.03
C TYR A 288 -4.46 3.92 -22.08
N GLY A 289 -4.15 4.50 -23.25
CA GLY A 289 -3.45 3.79 -24.30
C GLY A 289 -4.22 2.63 -24.91
N LEU A 290 -5.57 2.62 -24.87
CA LEU A 290 -6.36 1.55 -25.48
C LEU A 290 -5.99 1.38 -26.96
N THR A 291 -5.55 0.18 -27.33
CA THR A 291 -5.08 -0.21 -28.66
C THR A 291 -5.75 -1.50 -29.11
N LEU A 292 -5.74 -1.74 -30.42
CA LEU A 292 -6.11 -2.97 -31.09
C LEU A 292 -4.96 -3.30 -32.04
N ASP A 293 -4.37 -4.48 -31.93
CA ASP A 293 -3.14 -4.86 -32.65
C ASP A 293 -3.38 -5.18 -34.15
N GLN A 294 -4.58 -5.62 -34.50
CA GLN A 294 -5.02 -5.92 -35.86
C GLN A 294 -6.42 -5.38 -36.11
N ASN A 295 -6.62 -4.71 -37.25
CA ASN A 295 -7.88 -4.06 -37.61
C ASN A 295 -8.35 -4.41 -39.03
N GLN A 296 -7.90 -5.54 -39.56
CA GLN A 296 -8.30 -6.06 -40.85
C GLN A 296 -8.86 -7.48 -40.67
N ILE A 297 -9.94 -7.78 -41.39
CA ILE A 297 -10.49 -9.14 -41.44
C ILE A 297 -11.03 -9.41 -42.83
N SER A 298 -10.77 -10.59 -43.36
CA SER A 298 -11.44 -11.02 -44.59
C SER A 298 -12.94 -11.17 -44.35
N GLU A 299 -13.73 -10.97 -45.39
CA GLU A 299 -15.14 -11.27 -45.33
C GLU A 299 -15.41 -12.78 -45.17
N ASN A 300 -16.68 -13.13 -45.00
CA ASN A 300 -17.17 -14.51 -44.92
C ASN A 300 -16.56 -15.40 -43.83
N GLN A 301 -15.81 -14.83 -42.89
CA GLN A 301 -15.22 -15.58 -41.80
C GLN A 301 -16.30 -16.11 -40.85
N SER A 302 -16.19 -17.38 -40.47
CA SER A 302 -17.11 -17.99 -39.50
C SER A 302 -17.04 -17.29 -38.15
N ALA A 303 -18.11 -17.37 -37.36
CA ALA A 303 -18.11 -16.92 -35.97
C ALA A 303 -16.96 -17.57 -35.17
N GLY A 304 -16.32 -16.80 -34.30
CA GLY A 304 -15.15 -17.22 -33.53
C GLY A 304 -13.81 -16.93 -34.20
N THR A 305 -13.79 -16.33 -35.38
CA THR A 305 -12.55 -15.95 -36.07
C THR A 305 -11.91 -14.75 -35.38
N LEU A 306 -10.61 -14.82 -35.10
CA LEU A 306 -9.83 -13.76 -34.47
C LEU A 306 -9.74 -12.53 -35.38
N LEU A 307 -10.10 -11.35 -34.85
CA LEU A 307 -9.80 -10.06 -35.45
C LEU A 307 -8.47 -9.51 -34.91
N GLY A 308 -8.29 -9.54 -33.59
CA GLY A 308 -7.14 -8.95 -32.90
C GLY A 308 -7.34 -8.95 -31.38
N VAL A 309 -6.42 -8.33 -30.65
CA VAL A 309 -6.40 -8.26 -29.17
C VAL A 309 -6.37 -6.81 -28.71
N LEU A 310 -7.32 -6.46 -27.83
CA LEU A 310 -7.33 -5.17 -27.15
C LEU A 310 -6.29 -5.14 -26.04
N ASN A 311 -5.55 -4.04 -25.95
CA ASN A 311 -4.58 -3.80 -24.88
C ASN A 311 -4.71 -2.37 -24.35
N ALA A 312 -4.53 -2.19 -23.05
CA ALA A 312 -4.52 -0.88 -22.40
C ALA A 312 -3.54 -0.89 -21.22
N LEU A 313 -3.22 0.30 -20.73
CA LEU A 313 -2.36 0.52 -19.58
C LEU A 313 -3.15 1.20 -18.48
N ASP A 314 -2.72 0.99 -17.25
CA ASP A 314 -3.19 1.74 -16.10
C ASP A 314 -2.03 1.97 -15.14
N ASP A 315 -1.99 3.16 -14.56
CA ASP A 315 -0.96 3.56 -13.61
C ASP A 315 -1.33 3.19 -12.16
N ASP A 316 -2.54 2.65 -11.95
CA ASP A 316 -3.00 2.13 -10.68
C ASP A 316 -2.41 0.78 -10.34
N TYR A 317 -2.34 0.53 -9.03
CA TYR A 317 -1.70 -0.66 -8.52
C TYR A 317 -2.53 -1.91 -8.81
N ASN A 318 -1.96 -2.82 -9.60
CA ASN A 318 -2.59 -4.08 -9.99
C ASN A 318 -3.96 -3.92 -10.66
N ALA A 319 -4.15 -2.82 -11.41
CA ALA A 319 -5.40 -2.54 -12.10
C ALA A 319 -5.85 -3.76 -12.92
N ASN A 320 -7.07 -4.20 -12.66
CA ASN A 320 -7.69 -5.31 -13.36
C ASN A 320 -8.56 -4.77 -14.48
N LEU A 321 -8.02 -4.81 -15.70
CA LEU A 321 -8.65 -4.22 -16.86
C LEU A 321 -9.70 -5.15 -17.45
N THR A 322 -10.93 -4.64 -17.54
CA THR A 322 -12.06 -5.32 -18.18
C THR A 322 -12.41 -4.62 -19.49
N TYR A 323 -12.51 -5.40 -20.57
CA TYR A 323 -12.84 -4.91 -21.90
C TYR A 323 -14.31 -5.16 -22.25
N ALA A 324 -14.92 -4.22 -22.97
CA ALA A 324 -16.28 -4.36 -23.48
C ALA A 324 -16.42 -3.68 -24.84
N LEU A 325 -17.33 -4.20 -25.68
CA LEU A 325 -17.74 -3.56 -26.93
C LEU A 325 -19.14 -2.95 -26.75
N ASN A 326 -19.36 -1.78 -27.35
CA ASN A 326 -20.65 -1.12 -27.30
C ASN A 326 -21.37 -1.17 -28.66
N TYR A 327 -22.54 -1.80 -28.65
CA TYR A 327 -23.46 -1.87 -29.79
C TYR A 327 -24.84 -1.26 -29.47
N ASN A 328 -24.96 -0.44 -28.42
CA ASN A 328 -26.23 0.16 -27.97
C ASN A 328 -27.36 -0.88 -27.81
N GLY A 329 -27.02 -2.11 -27.42
CA GLY A 329 -27.97 -3.22 -27.22
C GLY A 329 -28.42 -3.98 -28.48
N GLN A 330 -27.92 -3.62 -29.68
CA GLN A 330 -28.35 -4.24 -30.94
C GLN A 330 -27.57 -5.53 -31.30
N GLY A 331 -26.55 -5.90 -30.52
CA GLY A 331 -25.55 -6.88 -30.94
C GLY A 331 -24.71 -6.35 -32.12
N GLY A 332 -23.57 -6.99 -32.39
CA GLY A 332 -22.70 -6.55 -33.49
C GLY A 332 -21.82 -7.69 -34.00
N PRO A 333 -21.06 -7.43 -35.09
CA PRO A 333 -20.30 -8.46 -35.79
C PRO A 333 -19.08 -8.98 -35.01
N PHE A 334 -18.72 -8.33 -33.89
CA PHE A 334 -17.61 -8.75 -33.03
C PHE A 334 -18.02 -8.91 -31.56
N ALA A 335 -17.33 -9.80 -30.85
CA ALA A 335 -17.40 -9.96 -29.40
C ALA A 335 -15.98 -9.88 -28.81
N VAL A 336 -15.87 -9.48 -27.53
CA VAL A 336 -14.60 -9.43 -26.81
C VAL A 336 -14.60 -10.46 -25.67
N GLN A 337 -13.50 -11.19 -25.53
CA GLN A 337 -13.26 -12.16 -24.46
C GLN A 337 -12.58 -11.48 -23.24
N PRO A 338 -12.59 -12.11 -22.05
CA PRO A 338 -12.02 -11.50 -20.84
C PRO A 338 -10.53 -11.10 -20.95
N ASP A 339 -9.76 -11.79 -21.79
CA ASP A 339 -8.35 -11.51 -22.05
C ASP A 339 -8.11 -10.39 -23.07
N GLY A 340 -9.18 -9.75 -23.57
CA GLY A 340 -9.11 -8.70 -24.58
C GLY A 340 -9.20 -9.21 -26.02
N THR A 341 -9.26 -10.52 -26.25
CA THR A 341 -9.37 -11.10 -27.60
C THR A 341 -10.69 -10.74 -28.26
N VAL A 342 -10.64 -10.15 -29.46
CA VAL A 342 -11.81 -9.78 -30.27
C VAL A 342 -12.02 -10.81 -31.37
N ILE A 343 -13.23 -11.37 -31.43
CA ILE A 343 -13.63 -12.41 -32.40
C ILE A 343 -14.91 -12.03 -33.15
N THR A 344 -15.11 -12.59 -34.34
CA THR A 344 -16.37 -12.47 -35.08
C THR A 344 -17.52 -13.20 -34.38
N THR A 345 -18.74 -12.68 -34.50
CA THR A 345 -19.98 -13.34 -34.03
C THR A 345 -20.78 -13.95 -35.17
N ARG A 346 -20.51 -13.50 -36.40
CA ARG A 346 -21.14 -13.93 -37.67
C ARG A 346 -20.24 -13.54 -38.85
N PRO A 347 -20.47 -14.13 -40.04
CA PRO A 347 -19.89 -13.64 -41.28
C PRO A 347 -20.21 -12.16 -41.51
N ILE A 348 -19.25 -11.46 -42.11
CA ILE A 348 -19.36 -10.07 -42.56
C ILE A 348 -19.28 -10.13 -44.08
N ASP A 349 -20.12 -9.36 -44.75
CA ASP A 349 -20.23 -9.21 -46.19
C ASP A 349 -19.57 -7.88 -46.58
N TYR A 350 -18.57 -7.92 -47.47
CA TYR A 350 -17.82 -6.75 -47.89
C TYR A 350 -18.69 -5.77 -48.70
N GLU A 351 -19.52 -6.28 -49.60
CA GLU A 351 -20.44 -5.49 -50.44
C GLU A 351 -21.47 -4.73 -49.61
N GLU A 352 -21.92 -5.32 -48.49
CA GLU A 352 -22.82 -4.65 -47.55
C GLU A 352 -22.07 -3.57 -46.75
N THR A 353 -20.91 -3.90 -46.18
CA THR A 353 -20.18 -2.99 -45.28
C THR A 353 -18.66 -3.19 -45.34
N PRO A 354 -17.95 -2.46 -46.22
CA PRO A 354 -16.50 -2.63 -46.41
C PRO A 354 -15.65 -2.06 -45.26
N GLN A 355 -16.25 -1.21 -44.41
CA GLN A 355 -15.64 -0.70 -43.19
C GLN A 355 -16.62 -0.70 -42.02
N LEU A 356 -16.17 -1.22 -40.88
CA LEU A 356 -16.94 -1.29 -39.65
C LEU A 356 -16.32 -0.41 -38.57
N GLU A 357 -17.16 0.23 -37.76
CA GLU A 357 -16.73 0.94 -36.56
C GLU A 357 -16.84 0.04 -35.33
N LEU A 358 -15.73 -0.13 -34.60
CA LEU A 358 -15.68 -0.88 -33.35
C LEU A 358 -15.47 0.08 -32.18
N PHE A 359 -16.50 0.26 -31.35
CA PHE A 359 -16.44 1.08 -30.14
C PHE A 359 -16.08 0.21 -28.94
N ALA A 360 -14.81 0.29 -28.51
CA ALA A 360 -14.30 -0.46 -27.37
C ALA A 360 -14.19 0.41 -26.12
N ARG A 361 -14.42 -0.22 -24.97
CA ARG A 361 -14.21 0.34 -23.63
C ARG A 361 -13.20 -0.52 -22.89
N VAL A 362 -12.33 0.14 -22.13
CA VAL A 362 -11.61 -0.48 -21.02
C VAL A 362 -12.04 0.19 -19.72
N SER A 363 -12.20 -0.61 -18.66
CA SER A 363 -12.45 -0.15 -17.30
C SER A 363 -11.58 -0.88 -16.29
N ASP A 364 -11.15 -0.17 -15.26
CA ASP A 364 -10.52 -0.77 -14.06
C ASP A 364 -11.59 -1.33 -13.09
N GLU A 365 -11.13 -1.91 -11.98
CA GLU A 365 -11.93 -2.49 -10.90
C GLU A 365 -12.74 -1.46 -10.09
N TYR A 366 -12.44 -0.17 -10.25
CA TYR A 366 -13.11 0.95 -9.59
C TYR A 366 -13.95 1.80 -10.56
N ASP A 367 -14.25 1.23 -11.74
CA ASP A 367 -15.15 1.76 -12.76
C ASP A 367 -14.67 3.04 -13.49
N ALA A 368 -13.40 3.45 -13.35
CA ALA A 368 -12.88 4.48 -14.26
C ALA A 368 -12.63 3.87 -15.64
N LYS A 369 -12.88 4.69 -16.67
CA LYS A 369 -13.15 4.21 -18.03
C LYS A 369 -12.42 5.02 -19.07
N GLN A 370 -12.01 4.32 -20.11
CA GLN A 370 -11.64 4.92 -21.39
C GLN A 370 -12.42 4.26 -22.52
N TRP A 371 -12.86 5.08 -23.47
CA TRP A 371 -13.50 4.66 -24.71
C TRP A 371 -12.62 5.00 -25.89
N LYS A 372 -12.60 4.13 -26.90
CA LYS A 372 -11.94 4.40 -28.18
C LYS A 372 -12.70 3.75 -29.33
N LYS A 373 -12.69 4.44 -30.48
CA LYS A 373 -13.21 3.93 -31.74
C LYS A 373 -12.05 3.36 -32.57
N PHE A 374 -12.23 2.16 -33.09
CA PHE A 374 -11.37 1.56 -34.11
C PHE A 374 -12.14 1.44 -35.43
N VAL A 375 -11.42 1.59 -36.54
CA VAL A 375 -11.96 1.34 -37.89
C VAL A 375 -11.43 -0.01 -38.33
N ILE A 376 -12.35 -0.93 -38.64
CA ILE A 376 -12.05 -2.27 -39.12
C ILE A 376 -12.26 -2.29 -40.63
N GLU A 377 -11.22 -2.69 -41.36
CA GLU A 377 -11.27 -2.87 -42.81
C GLU A 377 -11.64 -4.31 -43.13
N VAL A 378 -12.69 -4.48 -43.91
CA VAL A 378 -13.12 -5.78 -44.41
C VAL A 378 -12.38 -6.00 -45.73
N LEU A 379 -11.68 -7.12 -45.85
CA LEU A 379 -10.97 -7.49 -47.06
C LEU A 379 -11.90 -8.31 -47.97
N ASP A 380 -12.16 -7.74 -49.14
CA ASP A 380 -12.85 -8.35 -50.27
C ASP A 380 -12.14 -9.64 -50.73
N LEU A 381 -12.91 -10.72 -50.88
CA LEU A 381 -12.50 -11.98 -51.45
C LEU A 381 -13.30 -12.22 -52.73
N ASP A 382 -12.62 -12.53 -53.84
CA ASP A 382 -13.27 -12.82 -55.14
C ASP A 382 -14.41 -13.84 -55.00
N GLU A 383 -15.65 -13.37 -55.11
CA GLU A 383 -16.84 -14.21 -55.17
C GLU A 383 -17.25 -14.50 -56.62
N VAL A 384 -17.75 -15.70 -56.87
CA VAL A 384 -18.36 -16.01 -58.17
C VAL A 384 -19.77 -15.40 -58.15
N PRO A 385 -20.17 -14.57 -59.13
CA PRO A 385 -21.48 -13.93 -59.10
C PRO A 385 -22.59 -14.94 -58.91
N ASP A 386 -23.50 -14.70 -57.95
CA ASP A 386 -24.71 -15.48 -57.79
C ASP A 386 -25.45 -15.48 -59.13
N THR A 387 -25.47 -16.65 -59.79
CA THR A 387 -26.22 -16.81 -61.03
C THR A 387 -27.69 -16.60 -60.73
N GLU A 388 -28.25 -15.48 -61.18
CA GLU A 388 -29.70 -15.21 -61.10
C GLU A 388 -30.47 -16.46 -61.54
N GLU A 389 -31.42 -16.88 -60.69
CA GLU A 389 -32.34 -17.96 -61.02
C GLU A 389 -33.00 -17.69 -62.38
N SER A 390 -32.85 -18.68 -63.26
CA SER A 390 -33.48 -18.75 -64.57
C SER A 390 -34.95 -18.28 -64.50
N PRO A 391 -35.43 -17.40 -65.40
CA PRO A 391 -36.83 -17.06 -65.44
C PRO A 391 -37.64 -18.34 -65.66
N GLY A 392 -38.48 -18.68 -64.68
CA GLY A 392 -39.40 -19.81 -64.78
C GLY A 392 -40.24 -19.70 -66.05
N PRO A 393 -40.60 -20.84 -66.68
CA PRO A 393 -41.29 -20.81 -67.97
C PRO A 393 -42.63 -20.12 -67.83
N GLN A 394 -42.85 -19.08 -68.64
CA GLN A 394 -44.17 -18.50 -68.83
C GLN A 394 -45.10 -19.58 -69.41
N ALA A 395 -46.22 -19.83 -68.73
CA ALA A 395 -47.38 -20.53 -69.25
C ALA A 395 -48.65 -19.82 -68.79
#